data_AF-A0A924IGG7-F1
#
_entry.id   AF-A0A924IGG7-F1
#
_cell.length_a   1.000
_cell.length_b   1.000
_cell.length_c   1.000
_cell.angle_alpha   90.00
_cell.angle_beta   90.00
_cell.angle_gamma   90.00
#
_symmetry.space_group_name_H-M   'P 1'
#
loop_
_entity.id
_entity.type
_entity.pdbx_description
1 polymer ?
#
loop_
_entity_poly.entity_id
_entity_poly.type
_entity_poly.pdbx_seq_one_letter_code
_entity_poly.pdbx_strand_id
1 'polypeptide(L)'
;MGGDKPGPNGGYIKMPGTYHIELVDKGNKYIVYLLDISMKNPTVNNSSVLLIFVKDIEHKISCKPKTNYFECEKPNAGLKNFREIKLESVRNKVKANFAIYTLPLQFDK
;
A
#
# COMPACT_ATOMS: atom_id res chain seq x y z
N MET A 1 -0.87 21.53 -7.13
CA MET A 1 -2.12 21.15 -6.45
C MET A 1 -2.46 19.73 -6.84
N GLY A 2 -2.36 18.78 -5.92
CA GLY A 2 -2.58 17.36 -6.22
C GLY A 2 -1.98 16.49 -5.13
N GLY A 3 -2.62 16.49 -3.95
CA GLY A 3 -2.20 15.67 -2.80
C GLY A 3 -3.33 15.41 -1.79
N ASP A 4 -4.38 16.22 -1.79
CA ASP A 4 -5.41 16.19 -0.74
C ASP A 4 -6.58 15.21 -0.96
N LYS A 5 -6.60 14.46 -2.07
CA LYS A 5 -7.73 13.57 -2.35
C LYS A 5 -7.37 12.13 -2.00
N PRO A 6 -8.19 11.46 -1.16
CA PRO A 6 -8.05 10.03 -1.00
C PRO A 6 -8.25 9.35 -2.35
N GLY A 7 -7.65 8.18 -2.51
CA GLY A 7 -7.84 7.36 -3.69
C GLY A 7 -9.30 6.96 -3.90
N PRO A 8 -9.62 6.33 -5.03
CA PRO A 8 -10.99 5.97 -5.39
C PRO A 8 -11.68 5.08 -4.35
N ASN A 9 -10.92 4.37 -3.50
CA ASN A 9 -11.43 3.53 -2.42
C ASN A 9 -11.29 4.17 -1.02
N GLY A 10 -10.96 5.45 -0.94
CA GLY A 10 -10.76 6.16 0.32
C GLY A 10 -9.35 5.97 0.92
N GLY A 11 -8.39 5.48 0.14
CA GLY A 11 -7.03 5.17 0.61
C GLY A 11 -5.98 6.24 0.35
N TYR A 12 -4.76 5.95 0.76
CA TYR A 12 -3.57 6.75 0.50
C TYR A 12 -2.93 6.29 -0.81
N ILE A 13 -2.86 7.17 -1.80
CA ILE A 13 -2.22 6.85 -3.09
C ILE A 13 -0.76 7.29 -3.09
N LYS A 14 0.12 6.40 -3.55
CA LYS A 14 1.48 6.72 -3.95
C LYS A 14 1.76 6.15 -5.34
N MET A 15 2.64 6.79 -6.10
CA MET A 15 3.04 6.38 -7.44
C MET A 15 4.55 6.12 -7.48
N PRO A 16 5.05 5.00 -6.93
CA PRO A 16 6.48 4.73 -6.91
C PRO A 16 7.00 4.12 -8.25
N GLY A 17 6.22 4.18 -9.32
CA GLY A 17 6.58 3.57 -10.60
C GLY A 17 5.55 3.84 -11.69
N THR A 18 5.33 2.85 -12.57
CA THR A 18 4.44 2.96 -13.74
C THR A 18 2.95 2.78 -13.44
N TYR A 19 2.58 2.66 -12.17
CA TYR A 19 1.23 2.43 -11.70
C TYR A 19 1.03 3.07 -10.31
N HIS A 20 -0.23 3.27 -9.95
CA HIS A 20 -0.61 3.81 -8.66
C HIS A 20 -0.84 2.69 -7.66
N ILE A 21 -0.45 2.92 -6.43
CA ILE A 21 -0.68 2.03 -5.30
C ILE A 21 -1.56 2.77 -4.33
N GLU A 22 -2.72 2.20 -4.03
CA GLU A 22 -3.63 2.73 -3.02
C GLU A 22 -3.60 1.83 -1.79
N LEU A 23 -3.25 2.39 -0.64
CA LEU A 23 -3.28 1.73 0.67
C LEU A 23 -4.52 2.19 1.45
N VAL A 24 -5.41 1.27 1.79
CA VAL A 24 -6.62 1.52 2.59
C VAL A 24 -6.48 0.85 3.96
N ASP A 25 -6.61 1.62 5.03
CA ASP A 25 -6.68 1.08 6.39
C ASP A 25 -8.12 0.68 6.73
N LYS A 26 -8.35 -0.61 7.02
CA LYS A 26 -9.66 -1.15 7.47
C LYS A 26 -9.65 -1.50 8.96
N GLY A 27 -8.78 -0.87 9.75
CA GLY A 27 -8.65 -1.10 11.19
C GLY A 27 -7.75 -2.30 11.48
N ASN A 28 -8.24 -3.52 11.23
CA ASN A 28 -7.53 -4.77 11.55
C ASN A 28 -6.64 -5.29 10.41
N LYS A 29 -6.77 -4.71 9.22
CA LYS A 29 -6.07 -5.14 8.01
C LYS A 29 -5.85 -3.95 7.08
N TYR A 30 -4.85 -4.08 6.23
CA TYR A 30 -4.63 -3.18 5.12
C TYR A 30 -5.12 -3.81 3.83
N ILE A 31 -5.74 -2.98 2.99
CA ILE A 31 -6.10 -3.35 1.63
C ILE A 31 -5.23 -2.53 0.69
N VAL A 32 -4.60 -3.20 -0.28
CA VAL A 32 -3.76 -2.56 -1.29
C VAL A 32 -4.35 -2.79 -2.66
N TYR A 33 -4.59 -1.71 -3.41
CA TYR A 33 -4.99 -1.76 -4.82
C TYR A 33 -3.82 -1.32 -5.70
N LEU A 34 -3.56 -2.13 -6.74
CA LEU A 34 -2.56 -1.80 -7.78
C LEU A 34 -3.27 -1.26 -9.02
N LEU A 35 -3.49 0.06 -9.03
CA LEU A 35 -4.28 0.78 -10.03
C LEU A 35 -3.41 1.24 -11.20
N ASP A 36 -4.00 1.37 -12.40
CA ASP A 36 -3.34 1.94 -13.56
C ASP A 36 -3.07 3.46 -13.44
N ILE A 37 -2.52 4.07 -14.50
CA ILE A 37 -2.23 5.52 -14.55
C ILE A 37 -3.50 6.39 -14.42
N SER A 38 -4.67 5.85 -14.73
CA SER A 38 -5.96 6.52 -14.59
C SER A 38 -6.60 6.27 -13.22
N MET A 39 -5.87 5.66 -12.28
CA MET A 39 -6.38 5.21 -10.97
C MET A 39 -7.56 4.22 -11.11
N LYS A 40 -7.56 3.42 -12.18
CA LYS A 40 -8.60 2.44 -12.50
C LYS A 40 -7.99 1.04 -12.64
N ASN A 41 -8.85 0.04 -12.84
CA ASN A 41 -8.46 -1.34 -13.21
C ASN A 41 -7.43 -1.99 -12.27
N PRO A 42 -7.77 -2.21 -11.00
CA PRO A 42 -6.86 -2.91 -10.10
C PRO A 42 -6.68 -4.37 -10.54
N THR A 43 -5.44 -4.87 -10.50
CA THR A 43 -5.11 -6.25 -10.87
C THR A 43 -4.27 -6.93 -9.81
N VAL A 44 -4.54 -8.22 -9.61
CA VAL A 44 -3.75 -9.13 -8.76
C VAL A 44 -2.99 -10.17 -9.59
N ASN A 45 -3.28 -10.28 -10.89
CA ASN A 45 -2.68 -11.29 -11.76
C ASN A 45 -1.20 -10.98 -11.98
N ASN A 46 -0.33 -12.00 -11.83
CA ASN A 46 1.12 -11.85 -11.92
C ASN A 46 1.67 -10.69 -11.09
N SER A 47 1.03 -10.44 -9.95
CA SER A 47 1.27 -9.29 -9.10
C SER A 47 1.42 -9.74 -7.65
N SER A 48 2.21 -9.00 -6.88
CA SER A 48 2.44 -9.28 -5.47
C SER A 48 2.64 -7.98 -4.71
N VAL A 49 2.32 -8.01 -3.42
CA VAL A 49 2.50 -6.85 -2.52
C VAL A 49 3.14 -7.35 -1.24
N LEU A 50 4.16 -6.64 -0.79
CA LEU A 50 4.86 -6.85 0.47
C LEU A 50 4.83 -5.54 1.26
N LEU A 51 4.18 -5.55 2.42
CA LEU A 51 4.26 -4.46 3.37
C LEU A 51 5.47 -4.66 4.28
N ILE A 52 6.20 -3.59 4.52
CA ILE A 52 7.38 -3.56 5.37
C ILE A 52 7.14 -2.47 6.40
N PHE A 53 6.86 -2.88 7.63
CA PHE A 53 6.67 -1.96 8.75
C PHE A 53 8.03 -1.66 9.38
N VAL A 54 8.41 -0.39 9.40
CA VAL A 54 9.72 0.06 9.88
C VAL A 54 9.59 0.62 11.30
N LYS A 55 10.28 -0.02 12.24
CA LYS A 55 10.47 0.46 13.62
C LYS A 55 11.97 0.58 13.91
N ASP A 56 12.52 -0.41 14.63
CA ASP A 56 13.94 -0.62 14.92
C ASP A 56 14.44 -1.79 14.07
N ILE A 57 13.53 -2.72 13.75
CA ILE A 57 13.68 -3.81 12.79
C ILE A 57 12.57 -3.71 11.74
N GLU A 58 12.85 -4.19 10.52
CA GLU A 58 11.88 -4.22 9.43
C GLU A 58 11.00 -5.47 9.53
N HIS A 59 9.70 -5.29 9.73
CA HIS A 59 8.73 -6.39 9.74
C HIS A 59 8.06 -6.52 8.38
N LYS A 60 8.38 -7.60 7.67
CA LYS A 60 7.86 -7.87 6.32
C LYS A 60 6.61 -8.74 6.41
N ILE A 61 5.51 -8.27 5.83
CA ILE A 61 4.21 -8.95 5.78
C ILE A 61 3.81 -9.09 4.31
N SER A 62 3.77 -10.33 3.83
CA SER A 62 3.32 -10.64 2.48
C SER A 62 1.80 -10.59 2.40
N CYS A 63 1.27 -9.84 1.44
CA CYS A 63 -0.17 -9.65 1.29
C CYS A 63 -0.77 -10.75 0.42
N LYS A 64 -1.94 -11.24 0.82
CA LYS A 64 -2.66 -12.29 0.09
C LYS A 64 -3.47 -11.66 -1.04
N PRO A 65 -3.31 -12.07 -2.30
CA PRO A 65 -4.19 -11.63 -3.38
C PRO A 65 -5.62 -12.12 -3.13
N LYS A 66 -6.60 -11.26 -3.37
CA LYS A 66 -8.03 -11.58 -3.41
C LYS A 66 -8.51 -11.43 -4.86
N THR A 67 -9.73 -10.92 -5.08
CA THR A 67 -10.30 -10.77 -6.43
C THR A 67 -9.62 -9.66 -7.23
N ASN A 68 -9.47 -8.49 -6.62
CA ASN A 68 -8.95 -7.29 -7.28
C ASN A 68 -8.11 -6.41 -6.32
N TYR A 69 -7.70 -6.94 -5.18
CA TYR A 69 -6.86 -6.25 -4.21
C TYR A 69 -5.99 -7.24 -3.45
N PHE A 70 -4.99 -6.72 -2.76
CA PHE A 70 -4.15 -7.46 -1.84
C PHE A 70 -4.57 -7.16 -0.41
N GLU A 71 -4.79 -8.19 0.38
CA GLU A 71 -5.14 -8.08 1.79
C GLU A 71 -3.90 -8.40 2.64
N CYS A 72 -3.50 -7.45 3.48
CA CYS A 72 -2.35 -7.57 4.36
C CYS A 72 -2.80 -7.53 5.81
N GLU A 73 -2.36 -8.49 6.61
CA GLU A 73 -2.65 -8.52 8.04
C GLU A 73 -1.87 -7.41 8.75
N LYS A 74 -2.53 -6.72 9.67
CA LYS A 74 -1.89 -5.64 10.44
C LYS A 74 -1.22 -6.26 11.68
N PRO A 75 0.02 -5.88 12.01
CA PRO A 75 0.66 -6.39 13.20
C PRO A 75 -0.12 -5.98 14.45
N ASN A 76 -0.43 -6.96 15.32
CA ASN A 76 -1.24 -6.77 16.54
C ASN A 76 -0.57 -5.83 17.57
N ALA A 77 0.72 -5.55 17.41
CA ALA A 77 1.56 -4.74 18.31
C ALA A 77 1.23 -3.23 18.31
N GLY A 78 0.17 -2.80 17.63
CA GLY A 78 -0.23 -1.41 17.49
C GLY A 78 0.73 -0.62 16.59
N LEU A 79 0.18 0.15 15.65
CA LEU A 79 0.98 1.01 14.76
C LEU A 79 1.83 2.05 15.49
N LYS A 80 1.56 2.29 16.78
CA LYS A 80 2.18 3.33 17.62
C LYS A 80 3.71 3.26 17.65
N ASN A 81 4.25 2.08 17.41
CA ASN A 81 5.68 1.86 17.46
C ASN A 81 6.36 1.95 16.09
N PHE A 82 5.62 1.98 14.99
CA PHE A 82 6.19 2.01 13.65
C PHE A 82 6.29 3.47 13.16
N ARG A 83 7.41 3.79 12.50
CA ARG A 83 7.69 5.13 11.96
C ARG A 83 7.14 5.30 10.56
N GLU A 84 7.27 4.26 9.74
CA GLU A 84 6.85 4.27 8.35
C GLU A 84 6.46 2.87 7.88
N ILE A 85 5.65 2.82 6.83
CA ILE A 85 5.29 1.62 6.10
C ILE A 85 5.90 1.77 4.71
N LYS A 86 6.83 0.89 4.35
CA LYS A 86 7.30 0.75 2.97
C LYS A 86 6.46 -0.34 2.31
N LEU A 87 6.00 -0.09 1.10
CA LEU A 87 5.20 -1.03 0.33
C LEU A 87 5.98 -1.34 -0.95
N GLU A 88 6.40 -2.59 -1.05
CA GLU A 88 6.94 -3.15 -2.29
C GLU A 88 5.80 -3.81 -3.06
N SER A 89 5.73 -3.52 -4.36
CA SER A 89 4.75 -4.18 -5.21
C SER A 89 5.33 -4.55 -6.56
N VAL A 90 4.75 -5.60 -7.12
CA VAL A 90 4.97 -6.06 -8.47
C VAL A 90 3.60 -6.08 -9.14
N ARG A 91 3.45 -5.42 -10.29
CA ARG A 91 2.23 -5.44 -11.10
C ARG A 91 2.57 -6.00 -12.48
N ASN A 92 1.92 -7.08 -12.90
CA ASN A 92 2.21 -7.74 -14.18
C ASN A 92 3.71 -8.03 -14.40
N LYS A 93 4.39 -8.60 -13.40
CA LYS A 93 5.86 -8.82 -13.38
C LYS A 93 6.74 -7.56 -13.39
N VAL A 94 6.15 -6.35 -13.34
CA VAL A 94 6.89 -5.09 -13.23
C VAL A 94 6.99 -4.68 -11.77
N LYS A 95 8.20 -4.70 -11.22
CA LYS A 95 8.48 -4.22 -9.87
C LYS A 95 8.49 -2.69 -9.84
N ALA A 96 7.75 -2.09 -8.91
CA ALA A 96 7.83 -0.66 -8.64
C ALA A 96 8.83 -0.36 -7.53
N ASN A 97 9.20 0.92 -7.36
CA ASN A 97 9.96 1.33 -6.18
C ASN A 97 9.09 1.20 -4.92
N PHE A 98 9.72 1.38 -3.75
CA PHE A 98 8.99 1.38 -2.50
C PHE A 98 8.06 2.59 -2.42
N ALA A 99 6.77 2.34 -2.19
CA ALA A 99 5.86 3.40 -1.72
C ALA A 99 6.04 3.57 -0.21
N ILE A 100 6.48 4.75 0.21
CA ILE A 100 6.75 5.07 1.61
C ILE A 100 5.57 5.86 2.17
N TYR A 101 5.00 5.37 3.27
CA TYR A 101 3.92 6.00 4.02
C TYR A 101 4.40 6.28 5.44
N THR A 102 4.55 7.54 5.81
CA THR A 102 4.92 7.93 7.17
C THR A 102 3.74 7.71 8.13
N LEU A 103 4.03 7.25 9.34
CA LEU A 103 3.03 7.04 10.39
C LEU A 103 3.04 8.19 11.41
N PRO A 104 1.87 8.57 11.99
CA PRO A 104 0.53 8.09 11.63
C PRO A 104 0.18 8.49 10.20
N LEU A 105 -0.58 7.65 9.48
CA LEU A 105 -0.92 7.92 8.08
C LEU A 105 -1.61 9.28 7.97
N GLN A 106 -1.01 10.20 7.23
CA GLN A 106 -1.54 11.52 6.96
C GLN A 106 -1.73 11.67 5.46
N PHE A 107 -2.81 12.35 5.06
CA PHE A 107 -2.93 12.86 3.70
C PHE A 107 -1.96 14.04 3.59
N ASP A 108 -1.13 14.08 2.53
CA ASP A 108 -0.28 15.22 2.24
C ASP A 108 -1.19 16.46 2.09
N LYS A 109 -0.99 17.45 2.96
CA LYS A 109 -1.76 18.71 3.10
C LYS A 109 -1.26 19.80 2.15
#